data_AF-A0A098G3U9-F1
#
_entry.id   AF-A0A098G3U9-F1
#
_cell.length_a   1.000
_cell.length_b   1.000
_cell.length_c   1.000
_cell.angle_alpha   90.00
_cell.angle_beta   90.00
_cell.angle_gamma   90.00
#
_symmetry.space_group_name_H-M   'P 1'
#
loop_
_entity.id
_entity.type
_entity.pdbx_description
1 polymer ?
#
loop_
_entity_poly.entity_id
_entity_poly.type
_entity_poly.pdbx_seq_one_letter_code
_entity_poly.pdbx_strand_id
1 'polypeptide(L)'
;MNKYLVIILIALGLTSCNTKNEHYYQSHPKELQKALKECPDQVPQGLTCQQIEQVGKRMNSLAYELQASPQAFGNKILNLQQTIANQHTELKKNSNNQELKISLAQNQRDLADYLAVVKWLESPES
;
A
#
# COMPACT_ATOMS: atom_id res chain seq x y z
N MET A 1 35.02 10.32 -24.16
CA MET A 1 34.29 10.16 -22.88
C MET A 1 32.81 10.53 -22.96
N ASN A 2 32.37 11.54 -23.73
CA ASN A 2 30.94 11.93 -23.81
C ASN A 2 29.95 10.88 -24.35
N LYS A 3 30.40 9.88 -25.13
CA LYS A 3 29.50 8.87 -25.71
C LYS A 3 28.86 7.94 -24.68
N TYR A 4 29.56 7.64 -23.59
CA TYR A 4 29.02 6.78 -22.51
C TYR A 4 28.03 7.53 -21.60
N LEU A 5 28.20 8.85 -21.47
CA LEU A 5 27.33 9.71 -20.67
C LEU A 5 25.90 9.77 -21.25
N VAL A 6 25.79 9.82 -22.57
CA VAL A 6 24.49 9.80 -23.28
C VAL A 6 23.78 8.45 -23.10
N ILE A 7 24.53 7.34 -23.12
CA ILE A 7 23.96 6.00 -22.94
C ILE A 7 23.44 5.81 -21.51
N ILE A 8 24.15 6.34 -20.50
CA ILE A 8 23.72 6.31 -19.10
C ILE A 8 22.45 7.14 -18.89
N LEU A 9 22.36 8.32 -19.51
CA LEU A 9 21.16 9.18 -19.45
C LEU A 9 19.93 8.51 -20.09
N ILE A 10 20.10 7.80 -21.21
CA ILE A 10 19.01 7.07 -21.86
C ILE A 10 18.56 5.87 -21.01
N ALA A 11 19.51 5.14 -20.39
CA ALA A 11 19.19 4.02 -19.52
C ALA A 11 18.44 4.43 -18.25
N LEU A 12 18.77 5.60 -17.68
CA LEU A 12 18.07 6.17 -16.52
C LEU A 12 16.66 6.69 -16.85
N GLY A 13 16.39 7.05 -18.11
CA GLY A 13 15.06 7.48 -18.54
C GLY A 13 14.03 6.36 -18.67
N LEU A 14 14.46 5.09 -18.76
CA LEU A 14 13.58 3.95 -18.99
C LEU A 14 12.95 3.38 -17.70
N THR A 15 13.42 3.77 -16.52
CA THR A 15 12.92 3.25 -15.24
C THR A 15 11.82 4.14 -14.61
N SER A 16 11.42 5.24 -15.24
CA SER A 16 10.44 6.17 -14.67
C SER A 16 8.97 5.81 -14.91
N CYS A 17 8.69 4.67 -15.56
CA CYS A 17 7.31 4.23 -15.76
C CYS A 17 6.81 3.54 -14.47
N ASN A 18 6.39 4.36 -13.49
CA ASN A 18 5.82 3.86 -12.24
C ASN A 18 4.41 3.33 -12.53
N THR A 19 4.27 2.00 -12.66
CA THR A 19 2.97 1.36 -12.86
C THR A 19 2.09 1.63 -11.63
N LYS A 20 0.93 2.28 -11.83
CA LYS A 20 -0.04 2.53 -10.76
C LYS A 20 -0.65 1.20 -10.31
N ASN A 21 -0.09 0.61 -9.27
CA ASN A 21 -0.55 -0.63 -8.64
C ASN A 21 -1.47 -0.33 -7.44
N GLU A 22 -1.96 -1.36 -6.78
CA GLU A 22 -2.79 -1.21 -5.57
C GLU A 22 -2.15 -0.32 -4.49
N HIS A 23 -0.85 -0.49 -4.26
CA HIS A 23 -0.09 0.32 -3.30
C HIS A 23 -0.06 1.82 -3.65
N TYR A 24 0.01 2.16 -4.94
CA TYR A 24 -0.08 3.55 -5.39
C TYR A 24 -1.42 4.17 -4.96
N TYR A 25 -2.54 3.50 -5.21
CA TYR A 25 -3.86 4.04 -4.85
C TYR A 25 -4.11 4.05 -3.33
N GLN A 26 -3.58 3.08 -2.58
CA GLN A 26 -3.60 3.08 -1.11
C GLN A 26 -2.82 4.26 -0.51
N SER A 27 -1.76 4.72 -1.17
CA SER A 27 -0.93 5.81 -0.64
C SER A 27 -1.34 7.20 -1.15
N HIS A 28 -2.21 7.28 -2.16
CA HIS A 28 -2.64 8.53 -2.80
C HIS A 28 -4.18 8.64 -2.82
N PRO A 29 -4.81 9.20 -1.77
CA PRO A 29 -6.26 9.19 -1.62
C PRO A 29 -6.97 9.98 -2.72
N LYS A 30 -6.38 11.09 -3.19
CA LYS A 30 -6.93 11.89 -4.31
C LYS A 30 -6.98 11.08 -5.61
N GLU A 31 -5.93 10.31 -5.89
CA GLU A 31 -5.84 9.47 -7.08
C GLU A 31 -6.81 8.29 -7.02
N LEU A 32 -6.96 7.67 -5.83
CA LEU A 32 -7.98 6.64 -5.61
C LEU A 32 -9.39 7.20 -5.79
N GLN A 33 -9.69 8.38 -5.22
CA GLN A 33 -10.99 9.02 -5.38
C GLN A 33 -11.26 9.38 -6.84
N LYS A 34 -10.25 9.85 -7.57
CA LYS A 34 -10.34 10.14 -9.00
C LYS A 34 -10.66 8.87 -9.80
N ALA A 35 -9.90 7.81 -9.58
CA ALA A 35 -10.11 6.52 -10.24
C ALA A 35 -11.52 5.93 -9.95
N LEU A 36 -12.02 6.08 -8.72
CA LEU A 36 -13.38 5.67 -8.35
C LEU A 36 -14.47 6.47 -9.09
N LYS A 37 -14.27 7.77 -9.29
CA LYS A 37 -15.22 8.64 -10.02
C LYS A 37 -15.23 8.37 -11.51
N GLU A 38 -14.08 8.01 -12.07
CA GLU A 38 -13.89 7.78 -13.50
C GLU A 38 -14.38 6.39 -13.93
N CYS A 39 -14.51 5.44 -13.01
CA CYS A 39 -15.10 4.12 -13.28
C CYS A 39 -16.64 4.18 -13.39
N PRO A 40 -17.26 3.45 -14.36
CA PRO A 40 -16.64 2.52 -15.30
C PRO A 40 -16.18 3.15 -16.63
N ASP A 41 -16.42 4.45 -16.84
CA ASP A 41 -16.21 5.12 -18.12
C ASP A 41 -14.73 5.16 -18.56
N GLN A 42 -13.81 5.22 -17.62
CA GLN A 42 -12.37 5.12 -17.85
C GLN A 42 -11.74 4.12 -16.88
N VAL A 43 -11.15 3.06 -17.43
CA VAL A 43 -10.43 2.06 -16.63
C VAL A 43 -9.09 2.66 -16.20
N PRO A 44 -8.82 2.77 -14.89
CA PRO A 44 -7.57 3.31 -14.38
C PRO A 44 -6.39 2.40 -14.74
N GLN A 45 -5.20 2.99 -14.87
CA GLN A 45 -4.00 2.22 -15.22
C GLN A 45 -3.67 1.20 -14.12
N GLY A 46 -3.38 -0.03 -14.52
CA GLY A 46 -2.82 -1.09 -13.68
C GLY A 46 -3.83 -1.91 -12.87
N LEU A 47 -5.08 -1.48 -12.73
CA LEU A 47 -6.14 -2.18 -12.00
C LEU A 47 -7.49 -2.10 -12.71
N THR A 48 -8.33 -3.11 -12.53
CA THR A 48 -9.73 -3.05 -12.99
C THR A 48 -10.57 -2.14 -12.08
N CYS A 49 -11.69 -1.63 -12.58
CA CYS A 49 -12.62 -0.86 -11.76
C CYS A 49 -13.12 -1.64 -10.53
N GLN A 50 -13.28 -2.96 -10.64
CA GLN A 50 -13.64 -3.82 -9.50
C GLN A 50 -12.52 -3.84 -8.45
N GLN A 51 -11.25 -3.93 -8.86
CA GLN A 51 -10.12 -3.87 -7.94
C GLN A 51 -10.02 -2.50 -7.26
N ILE A 52 -10.23 -1.41 -8.01
CA ILE A 52 -10.24 -0.05 -7.45
C ILE A 52 -11.38 0.16 -6.45
N GLU A 53 -12.56 -0.38 -6.74
CA GLU A 53 -13.69 -0.35 -5.82
C GLU A 53 -13.37 -1.13 -4.52
N GLN A 54 -12.71 -2.28 -4.62
CA GLN A 54 -12.26 -3.06 -3.46
C GLN A 54 -11.25 -2.28 -2.61
N VAL A 55 -10.28 -1.61 -3.24
CA VAL A 55 -9.33 -0.72 -2.53
C VAL A 55 -10.07 0.41 -1.85
N GLY A 56 -10.97 1.09 -2.57
CA GLY A 56 -11.81 2.17 -2.04
C GLY A 56 -12.61 1.76 -0.81
N LYS A 57 -13.31 0.62 -0.88
CA LYS A 57 -14.11 0.08 0.23
C LYS A 57 -13.24 -0.23 1.45
N ARG A 58 -12.11 -0.92 1.26
CA ARG A 58 -11.20 -1.28 2.35
C ARG A 58 -10.65 -0.04 3.03
N MET A 59 -10.19 0.94 2.25
CA MET A 59 -9.62 2.16 2.80
C MET A 59 -10.65 3.03 3.50
N ASN A 60 -11.86 3.14 2.95
CA ASN A 60 -12.95 3.86 3.60
C ASN A 60 -13.40 3.19 4.91
N SER A 61 -13.43 1.85 4.97
CA SER A 61 -13.71 1.11 6.21
C SER A 61 -12.67 1.41 7.29
N LEU A 62 -11.38 1.39 6.93
CA LEU A 62 -10.31 1.71 7.87
C LEU A 62 -10.36 3.18 8.32
N ALA A 63 -10.67 4.11 7.42
CA ALA A 63 -10.86 5.52 7.78
C ALA A 63 -12.02 5.70 8.78
N TYR A 64 -13.12 4.97 8.57
CA TYR A 64 -14.25 4.96 9.50
C TYR A 64 -13.86 4.38 10.87
N GLU A 65 -13.12 3.26 10.91
CA GLU A 65 -12.63 2.68 12.17
C GLU A 65 -11.72 3.64 12.93
N LEU A 66 -10.81 4.32 12.23
CA LEU A 66 -9.93 5.33 12.82
C LEU A 66 -10.72 6.48 13.42
N GLN A 67 -11.72 7.02 12.69
CA GLN A 67 -12.59 8.08 13.20
C GLN A 67 -13.44 7.62 14.40
N ALA A 68 -13.94 6.39 14.37
CA ALA A 68 -14.79 5.85 15.43
C ALA A 68 -14.01 5.61 16.73
N SER A 69 -12.78 5.12 16.66
CA SER A 69 -11.93 4.91 17.84
C SER A 69 -10.43 4.95 17.48
N PRO A 70 -9.79 6.14 17.56
CA PRO A 70 -8.37 6.29 17.27
C PRO A 70 -7.47 5.42 18.16
N GLN A 71 -7.83 5.26 19.44
CA GLN A 71 -7.06 4.43 20.37
C GLN A 71 -7.13 2.95 20.00
N ALA A 72 -8.33 2.43 19.70
CA ALA A 72 -8.47 1.03 19.28
C ALA A 72 -7.74 0.78 17.95
N PHE A 73 -7.80 1.74 17.02
CA PHE A 73 -7.07 1.69 15.76
C PHE A 73 -5.55 1.65 15.97
N GLY A 74 -5.02 2.52 16.82
CA GLY A 74 -3.60 2.51 17.21
C GLY A 74 -3.17 1.19 17.86
N ASN A 75 -4.00 0.61 18.74
CA ASN A 75 -3.71 -0.69 19.34
C ASN A 75 -3.63 -1.81 18.29
N LYS A 76 -4.45 -1.78 17.23
CA LYS A 76 -4.34 -2.74 16.13
C LYS A 76 -3.01 -2.62 15.39
N ILE A 77 -2.53 -1.40 15.14
CA ILE A 77 -1.22 -1.15 14.54
C ILE A 77 -0.10 -1.75 15.40
N LEU A 78 -0.11 -1.48 16.70
CA LEU A 78 0.90 -2.01 17.64
C LEU A 78 0.88 -3.54 17.68
N ASN A 79 -0.31 -4.15 17.70
CA ASN A 79 -0.46 -5.60 17.67
C ASN A 79 0.06 -6.22 16.36
N LEU A 80 -0.21 -5.60 15.21
CA LEU A 80 0.33 -6.03 13.92
C LEU A 80 1.87 -5.95 13.91
N GLN A 81 2.45 -4.85 14.37
CA GLN A 81 3.90 -4.68 14.47
C GLN A 81 4.55 -5.73 15.37
N GLN A 82 3.97 -5.99 16.54
CA GLN A 82 4.44 -7.03 17.45
C GLN A 82 4.37 -8.42 16.81
N THR A 83 3.27 -8.71 16.11
CA THR A 83 3.07 -9.99 15.42
C THR A 83 4.10 -10.18 14.32
N ILE A 84 4.32 -9.17 13.47
CA ILE A 84 5.33 -9.18 12.41
C ILE A 84 6.73 -9.41 13.00
N ALA A 85 7.08 -8.74 14.11
CA ALA A 85 8.36 -8.93 14.78
C ALA A 85 8.56 -10.38 15.28
N ASN A 86 7.51 -10.97 15.85
CA ASN A 86 7.52 -12.37 16.29
C ASN A 86 7.66 -13.33 15.10
N GLN A 87 6.92 -13.10 14.01
CA GLN A 87 6.99 -13.91 12.79
C GLN A 87 8.39 -13.85 12.15
N HIS A 88 9.02 -12.67 12.10
CA HIS A 88 10.41 -12.55 11.66
C HIS A 88 11.38 -13.34 12.54
N THR A 89 11.19 -13.30 13.87
CA THR A 89 12.01 -14.05 14.81
C THR A 89 11.85 -15.56 14.62
N GLU A 90 10.63 -16.02 14.35
CA GLU A 90 10.34 -17.43 14.11
C GLU A 90 10.87 -17.90 12.73
N LEU A 91 10.76 -17.09 11.68
CA LEU A 91 11.35 -17.42 10.37
C LEU A 91 12.89 -17.48 10.40
N LYS A 92 13.55 -16.77 11.31
CA LYS A 92 15.00 -16.94 11.55
C LYS A 92 15.33 -18.32 12.10
N LYS A 93 14.42 -18.94 12.85
CA LYS A 93 14.57 -20.30 13.41
C LYS A 93 14.13 -21.39 12.43
N ASN A 94 13.10 -21.11 11.63
CA ASN A 94 12.56 -22.03 10.63
C ASN A 94 12.22 -21.28 9.33
N SER A 95 13.21 -21.14 8.45
CA SER A 95 13.10 -20.36 7.21
C SER A 95 12.19 -20.98 6.15
N ASN A 96 11.77 -22.23 6.33
CA ASN A 96 10.99 -22.97 5.33
C ASN A 96 9.51 -23.07 5.68
N ASN A 97 9.07 -22.43 6.78
CA ASN A 97 7.65 -22.36 7.12
C ASN A 97 6.89 -21.46 6.12
N GLN A 98 6.26 -22.08 5.13
CA GLN A 98 5.54 -21.38 4.07
C GLN A 98 4.28 -20.68 4.57
N GLU A 99 3.55 -21.30 5.49
CA GLU A 99 2.36 -20.70 6.11
C GLU A 99 2.72 -19.41 6.85
N LEU A 100 3.82 -19.44 7.61
CA LEU A 100 4.34 -18.28 8.33
C LEU A 100 4.75 -17.15 7.38
N LYS A 101 5.33 -17.47 6.21
CA LYS A 101 5.65 -16.46 5.18
C LYS A 101 4.40 -15.83 4.59
N ILE A 102 3.37 -16.62 4.32
CA ILE A 102 2.09 -16.13 3.78
C ILE A 102 1.42 -15.22 4.80
N SER A 103 1.35 -15.65 6.06
CA SER A 103 0.78 -14.86 7.17
C SER A 103 1.56 -13.56 7.39
N LEU A 104 2.90 -13.61 7.37
CA LEU A 104 3.74 -12.43 7.47
C LEU A 104 3.47 -11.43 6.35
N ALA A 105 3.39 -11.90 5.10
CA ALA A 105 3.10 -11.03 3.96
C ALA A 105 1.70 -10.40 4.07
N GLN A 106 0.71 -11.13 4.59
CA GLN A 106 -0.62 -10.57 4.86
C GLN A 106 -0.57 -9.49 5.96
N ASN A 107 0.04 -9.78 7.10
CA ASN A 107 0.15 -8.83 8.20
C ASN A 107 0.90 -7.55 7.80
N GLN A 108 1.92 -7.67 6.94
CA GLN A 108 2.65 -6.53 6.39
C GLN A 108 1.77 -5.68 5.47
N ARG A 109 0.94 -6.30 4.63
CA ARG A 109 -0.05 -5.59 3.80
C ARG A 109 -1.08 -4.88 4.67
N ASP A 110 -1.62 -5.57 5.68
CA ASP A 110 -2.59 -4.98 6.60
C ASP A 110 -1.97 -3.79 7.34
N LEU A 111 -0.76 -3.94 7.88
CA LEU A 111 -0.06 -2.83 8.54
C LEU A 111 0.13 -1.62 7.60
N ALA A 112 0.48 -1.85 6.34
CA ALA A 112 0.62 -0.78 5.35
C ALA A 112 -0.71 -0.03 5.11
N ASP A 113 -1.83 -0.76 5.05
CA ASP A 113 -3.17 -0.17 4.90
C ASP A 113 -3.56 0.70 6.10
N TYR A 114 -3.36 0.20 7.32
CA TYR A 114 -3.64 0.97 8.54
C TYR A 114 -2.81 2.26 8.58
N LEU A 115 -1.51 2.17 8.27
CA LEU A 115 -0.62 3.34 8.27
C LEU A 115 -0.93 4.32 7.14
N ALA A 116 -1.35 3.84 5.97
CA ALA A 116 -1.76 4.69 4.87
C ALA A 116 -2.93 5.60 5.26
N VAL A 117 -3.94 5.04 5.93
CA VAL A 117 -5.11 5.80 6.41
C VAL A 117 -4.75 6.83 7.47
N VAL A 118 -3.85 6.49 8.41
CA VAL A 118 -3.32 7.47 9.37
C VAL A 118 -2.65 8.62 8.61
N LYS A 119 -1.80 8.32 7.62
CA LYS A 119 -1.14 9.34 6.81
C LYS A 119 -2.13 10.24 6.07
N TRP A 120 -3.23 9.69 5.56
CA TRP A 120 -4.25 10.46 4.85
C TRP A 120 -4.91 11.53 5.73
N LEU A 121 -5.24 11.18 6.98
CA LEU A 121 -5.99 12.06 7.88
C LEU A 121 -5.08 13.04 8.64
N GLU A 122 -3.87 12.62 8.99
CA GLU A 122 -2.90 13.45 9.73
C GLU A 122 -2.06 14.35 8.82
N SER A 123 -2.08 14.13 7.50
CA SER A 123 -1.34 14.93 6.52
C SER A 123 -2.13 15.06 5.23
N PRO A 124 -3.32 15.71 5.26
CA PRO A 124 -4.05 15.99 4.05
C PRO A 124 -3.15 16.84 3.13
N GLU A 125 -2.85 16.32 1.94
CA GLU A 125 -2.07 17.09 0.96
C GLU A 125 -2.78 18.42 0.70
N SER A 126 -2.12 19.49 1.14
CA SER A 126 -2.54 20.89 0.99
C SER A 126 -2.62 21.29 -0.48
#